data_AF-A0A6G3UAD3-F1
#
_entry.id   AF-A0A6G3UAD3-F1
#
_cell.length_a   1.000
_cell.length_b   1.000
_cell.length_c   1.000
_cell.angle_alpha   90.00
_cell.angle_beta   90.00
_cell.angle_gamma   90.00
#
_symmetry.space_group_name_H-M   'P 1'
#
loop_
_entity.id
_entity.type
_entity.pdbx_description
1 polymer ?
#
loop_
_entity_poly.entity_id
_entity_poly.type
_entity_poly.pdbx_seq_one_letter_code
_entity_poly.pdbx_strand_id
1 'polypeptide(L)'
;MCIHVFVADDLPDIVVWDPDEVSVLVARGSQMLDVVRELRALLTIDLGAPEGSGTALLCFCGARLELPAGLAGRPVPAGAR
;
A
#
# COMPACT_ATOMS: atom_id res chain seq x y z
N MET A 1 -14.46 9.73 6.32
CA MET A 1 -13.62 9.71 5.10
C MET A 1 -12.58 8.62 5.29
N CYS A 2 -12.34 7.79 4.29
CA CYS A 2 -11.38 6.68 4.34
C CYS A 2 -10.14 7.05 3.51
N ILE A 3 -9.01 6.42 3.81
CA ILE A 3 -7.79 6.52 3.00
C ILE A 3 -8.06 5.92 1.62
N HIS A 4 -7.57 6.59 0.58
CA HIS A 4 -7.53 6.08 -0.79
C HIS A 4 -6.11 5.63 -1.14
N VAL A 5 -5.99 4.56 -1.93
CA VAL A 5 -4.69 4.04 -2.36
C VAL A 5 -4.55 4.25 -3.86
N PHE A 6 -3.44 4.84 -4.28
CA PHE A 6 -3.12 5.10 -5.67
C PHE A 6 -1.78 4.46 -6.05
N VAL A 7 -1.61 4.17 -7.34
CA VAL A 7 -0.33 3.72 -7.88
C VAL A 7 0.37 4.90 -8.54
N ALA A 8 1.60 5.18 -8.12
CA ALA A 8 2.42 6.26 -8.64
C ALA A 8 3.79 5.76 -9.10
N ASP A 9 4.43 6.54 -9.94
CA ASP A 9 5.79 6.32 -10.44
C ASP A 9 6.76 7.24 -9.68
N ASP A 10 8.06 6.91 -9.69
CA ASP A 10 9.15 7.70 -9.10
C ASP A 10 8.99 8.07 -7.60
N LEU A 11 8.36 7.18 -6.82
CA LEU A 11 8.26 7.36 -5.36
C LEU A 11 9.60 7.07 -4.66
N PRO A 12 9.88 7.75 -3.54
CA PRO A 12 11.07 7.51 -2.73
C PRO A 12 11.06 6.14 -2.02
N ASP A 13 9.87 5.59 -1.75
CA ASP A 13 9.65 4.33 -1.05
C ASP A 13 8.50 3.53 -1.66
N ILE A 14 8.35 2.27 -1.23
CA ILE A 14 7.30 1.35 -1.72
C ILE A 14 5.90 1.89 -1.43
N VAL A 15 5.71 2.49 -0.25
CA VAL A 15 4.45 3.07 0.22
C VAL A 15 4.77 4.44 0.81
N VAL A 16 4.05 5.48 0.37
CA VAL A 16 4.20 6.86 0.83
C VAL A 16 2.85 7.38 1.30
N TRP A 17 2.81 7.97 2.50
CA TRP A 17 1.65 8.66 3.03
C TRP A 17 1.61 10.11 2.52
N ASP A 18 0.49 10.50 1.93
CA ASP A 18 0.18 11.89 1.58
C ASP A 18 -0.86 12.44 2.58
N PRO A 19 -0.44 13.26 3.55
CA PRO A 19 -1.35 13.85 4.54
C PRO A 19 -2.25 14.94 3.96
N ASP A 20 -1.84 15.60 2.87
CA ASP A 20 -2.60 16.70 2.27
C ASP A 20 -3.82 16.15 1.51
N GLU A 21 -3.65 15.02 0.81
CA GLU A 21 -4.74 14.34 0.10
C GLU A 21 -5.42 13.23 0.92
N VAL A 22 -4.90 12.91 2.11
CA VAL A 22 -5.36 11.79 2.95
C VAL A 22 -5.33 10.48 2.15
N SER A 23 -4.23 10.27 1.43
CA SER A 23 -4.07 9.17 0.49
C SER A 23 -2.74 8.44 0.69
N VAL A 24 -2.67 7.22 0.19
CA VAL A 24 -1.44 6.43 0.16
C VAL A 24 -1.04 6.22 -1.28
N LEU A 25 0.20 6.57 -1.61
CA LEU A 25 0.81 6.31 -2.90
C LEU A 25 1.64 5.03 -2.79
N VAL A 26 1.46 4.12 -3.74
CA VAL A 26 2.21 2.87 -3.84
C VAL A 26 3.05 2.87 -5.11
N ALA A 27 4.32 2.53 -4.98
CA ALA A 27 5.25 2.53 -6.09
C ALA A 27 4.88 1.45 -7.12
N ARG A 28 4.76 1.86 -8.40
CA ARG A 28 4.43 0.96 -9.49
C ARG A 28 5.46 -0.16 -9.63
N GLY A 29 4.98 -1.39 -9.85
CA GLY A 29 5.84 -2.56 -10.08
C GLY A 29 6.39 -3.19 -8.80
N SER A 30 6.08 -2.64 -7.63
CA SER A 30 6.39 -3.24 -6.33
C SER A 30 5.75 -4.62 -6.20
N GLN A 31 6.41 -5.53 -5.48
CA GLN A 31 5.85 -6.84 -5.19
C GLN A 31 4.68 -6.71 -4.20
N MET A 32 3.57 -7.39 -4.48
CA MET A 32 2.35 -7.30 -3.66
C MET A 32 2.60 -7.61 -2.18
N LEU A 33 3.48 -8.57 -1.87
CA LEU A 33 3.80 -8.93 -0.49
C LEU A 33 4.50 -7.79 0.25
N ASP A 34 5.43 -7.10 -0.42
CA ASP A 34 6.12 -5.93 0.14
C ASP A 34 5.13 -4.79 0.35
N VAL A 35 4.28 -4.50 -0.63
CA VAL A 35 3.23 -3.47 -0.53
C VAL A 35 2.32 -3.73 0.67
N VAL A 36 1.81 -4.97 0.82
CA VAL A 36 0.91 -5.31 1.93
C VAL A 36 1.62 -5.19 3.28
N ARG A 37 2.90 -5.55 3.37
CA ARG A 37 3.69 -5.43 4.60
C ARG A 37 3.90 -3.97 4.99
N GLU A 38 4.42 -3.15 4.08
CA GLU A 38 4.70 -1.74 4.36
C GLU A 38 3.41 -0.96 4.64
N LEU A 39 2.35 -1.25 3.87
CA LEU A 39 1.06 -0.61 4.09
C LEU A 39 0.43 -1.01 5.43
N ARG A 40 0.60 -2.26 5.87
CA ARG A 40 0.16 -2.68 7.20
C ARG A 40 0.90 -1.90 8.29
N ALA A 41 2.22 -1.79 8.18
CA ALA A 41 3.04 -1.05 9.14
C ALA A 41 2.60 0.42 9.21
N LEU A 42 2.49 1.10 8.06
CA LEU A 42 2.00 2.48 8.00
C LEU A 42 0.62 2.64 8.65
N LEU A 43 -0.33 1.77 8.29
CA LEU A 43 -1.70 1.87 8.78
C LEU A 43 -1.77 1.66 10.29
N THR A 44 -1.12 0.64 10.84
CA THR A 44 -1.28 0.29 12.27
C THR A 44 -0.37 1.10 13.19
N ILE A 45 0.85 1.41 12.75
CA ILE A 45 1.86 2.08 13.59
C ILE A 45 1.73 3.59 13.46
N ASP A 46 1.73 4.11 12.23
CA ASP A 46 1.81 5.56 12.02
C ASP A 46 0.42 6.21 12.02
N LEU A 47 -0.59 5.53 11.48
CA LEU A 47 -1.95 6.07 11.33
C LEU A 47 -2.94 5.53 12.37
N GLY A 48 -2.51 4.60 13.25
CA GLY A 48 -3.31 4.09 14.36
C GLY A 48 -4.54 3.28 13.95
N ALA A 49 -4.52 2.65 12.78
CA ALA A 49 -5.58 1.77 12.32
C ALA A 49 -5.63 0.46 13.14
N PRO A 50 -6.82 -0.11 13.32
CA PRO A 50 -6.95 -1.41 13.99
C PRO A 50 -6.27 -2.52 13.18
N GLU A 51 -5.73 -3.52 13.88
CA GLU A 51 -5.22 -4.71 13.21
C GLU A 51 -6.36 -5.50 12.55
N GLY A 52 -6.24 -5.73 11.24
CA GLY A 52 -7.14 -6.59 10.49
C GLY A 52 -6.76 -8.07 10.60
N SER A 53 -7.73 -8.97 10.41
CA SER A 53 -7.49 -10.41 10.40
C SER A 53 -6.83 -10.88 9.10
N GLY A 54 -5.81 -11.74 9.22
CA GLY A 54 -5.09 -12.30 8.08
C GLY A 54 -4.44 -11.20 7.23
N THR A 55 -4.75 -11.18 5.92
CA THR A 55 -4.23 -10.18 4.97
C THR A 55 -5.12 -8.93 4.85
N ALA A 56 -6.21 -8.83 5.61
CA ALA A 56 -7.08 -7.65 5.56
C ALA A 56 -6.33 -6.41 6.07
N LEU A 57 -6.35 -5.36 5.25
CA LEU A 57 -5.88 -4.03 5.61
C LEU A 57 -7.08 -3.16 5.95
N LEU A 58 -6.99 -2.44 7.07
CA LEU A 58 -8.07 -1.58 7.56
C LEU A 58 -7.58 -0.14 7.60
N CYS A 59 -8.47 0.78 7.26
CA CYS A 59 -8.28 2.21 7.50
C CYS A 59 -8.47 2.52 8.99
N PHE A 60 -7.99 3.68 9.45
CA PHE A 60 -8.22 4.18 10.81
C PHE A 60 -9.70 4.24 11.21
N CYS A 61 -10.61 4.39 10.25
CA CYS A 61 -12.05 4.35 10.51
C CYS A 61 -12.64 2.93 10.65
N GLY A 62 -11.82 1.89 10.54
CA GLY A 62 -12.21 0.47 10.62
C GLY A 62 -12.73 -0.12 9.31
N ALA A 63 -12.90 0.69 8.25
CA ALA A 63 -13.30 0.20 6.94
C ALA A 63 -12.17 -0.62 6.28
N ARG A 64 -12.54 -1.63 5.48
CA ARG A 64 -11.58 -2.40 4.70
C ARG A 64 -10.99 -1.54 3.59
N LEU A 65 -9.67 -1.55 3.50
CA LEU A 65 -8.93 -0.85 2.46
C LEU A 65 -8.89 -1.71 1.20
N GLU A 66 -9.22 -1.13 0.05
CA GLU A 66 -9.12 -1.79 -1.25
C GLU A 66 -7.81 -1.41 -1.93
N LEU A 67 -7.11 -2.42 -2.47
CA LEU A 67 -5.88 -2.24 -3.21
C LEU A 67 -6.16 -2.10 -4.71
N PRO A 68 -5.52 -1.16 -5.42
CA PRO A 68 -5.64 -1.05 -6.86
C PRO A 68 -5.26 -2.35 -7.57
N ALA A 69 -6.11 -2.81 -8.49
CA ALA A 69 -5.89 -4.04 -9.27
C ALA A 69 -4.57 -4.03 -10.08
N GLY A 70 -4.03 -2.84 -10.38
CA GLY A 70 -2.76 -2.65 -11.09
C GLY A 70 -1.50 -2.94 -10.28
N LEU A 71 -1.62 -3.31 -9.00
CA LEU A 71 -0.48 -3.72 -8.15
C LEU A 71 -0.01 -5.16 -8.42
N ALA A 72 -0.72 -5.92 -9.28
CA ALA A 72 -0.23 -7.19 -9.79
C ALA A 72 0.97 -6.92 -10.71
N GLY A 73 2.18 -6.93 -10.13
CA GLY A 73 3.42 -6.75 -10.85
C GLY A 73 3.48 -7.65 -12.07
N ARG A 74 3.85 -7.07 -13.22
CA ARG A 74 4.28 -7.88 -14.36
C ARG A 74 5.48 -8.70 -13.87
N PRO A 75 5.52 -10.03 -14.09
CA PRO A 75 6.70 -10.80 -13.72
C PRO A 75 7.91 -10.18 -14.41
N VAL A 76 8.85 -9.68 -13.61
CA VAL A 76 10.17 -9.32 -14.11
C VAL A 76 10.78 -10.62 -14.59
N PRO A 77 11.09 -10.80 -15.89
CA PRO A 77 11.91 -11.94 -16.29
C PRO A 77 13.24 -11.78 -15.56
N ALA A 78 13.65 -12.80 -14.82
CA ALA A 78 15.01 -12.91 -14.29
C ALA A 78 15.99 -12.89 -15.46
N GLY A 79 16.43 -11.70 -15.85
CA GLY A 79 17.30 -11.44 -16.98
C GLY A 79 18.67 -10.98 -16.50
N ALA A 80 19.56 -11.97 -16.35
CA ALA A 80 21.00 -11.93 -16.54
C ALA A 80 21.85 -10.79 -15.94
N ARG A 81 22.69 -11.16 -14.97
CA ARG A 81 24.14 -10.90 -15.04
C ARG A 81 24.90 -12.14 -14.61
#